data_AF-A0A365T6Z1-F1
#
_entry.id   AF-A0A365T6Z1-F1
#
_cell.length_a   1.000
_cell.length_b   1.000
_cell.length_c   1.000
_cell.angle_alpha   90.00
_cell.angle_beta   90.00
_cell.angle_gamma   90.00
#
_symmetry.space_group_name_H-M   'P 1'
#
loop_
_entity.id
_entity.type
_entity.pdbx_description
1 polymer ?
#
loop_
_entity_poly.entity_id
_entity_poly.type
_entity_poly.pdbx_seq_one_letter_code
_entity_poly.pdbx_strand_id
1 'polypeptide(L)'
;MVQRVSWFAKIDYLLFGFFENHDIRVTPKVVADNIGYGRNYTGKRLRALRDAGLLVQHENGAYELSDLGREFLAGDLTREEVEALDPDKDDANDDE
;
A
#
# COMPACT_ATOMS: atom_id res chain seq x y z
N MET A 1 -6.73 18.47 -11.50
CA MET A 1 -6.01 17.24 -11.88
C MET A 1 -5.60 16.55 -10.59
N VAL A 2 -6.05 15.32 -10.33
CA VAL A 2 -5.63 14.59 -9.12
C VAL A 2 -4.16 14.23 -9.29
N GLN A 3 -3.30 14.80 -8.46
CA GLN A 3 -1.87 14.50 -8.47
C GLN A 3 -1.69 13.06 -7.99
N ARG A 4 -1.04 12.22 -8.80
CA ARG A 4 -0.76 10.82 -8.45
C ARG A 4 0.53 10.72 -7.65
N VAL A 5 0.60 9.74 -6.76
CA VAL A 5 1.84 9.32 -6.12
C VAL A 5 2.67 8.54 -7.15
N SER A 6 3.95 8.87 -7.30
CA SER A 6 4.79 8.40 -8.41
C SER A 6 5.11 6.91 -8.34
N TRP A 7 5.29 6.38 -7.13
CA TRP A 7 5.61 4.97 -6.87
C TRP A 7 4.36 4.07 -6.75
N PHE A 8 3.15 4.66 -6.79
CA PHE A 8 1.90 3.90 -6.81
C PHE A 8 1.62 3.33 -8.21
N ALA A 9 1.39 2.02 -8.25
CA ALA A 9 0.75 1.34 -9.35
C ALA A 9 -0.79 1.51 -9.30
N LYS A 10 -1.45 1.29 -10.44
CA LYS A 10 -2.92 1.39 -10.54
C LYS A 10 -3.65 0.49 -9.52
N ILE A 11 -3.11 -0.68 -9.24
CA ILE A 11 -3.68 -1.64 -8.29
C ILE A 11 -3.66 -1.12 -6.84
N ASP A 12 -2.73 -0.24 -6.46
CA ASP A 12 -2.64 0.24 -5.07
C ASP A 12 -3.88 1.06 -4.71
N TYR A 13 -4.36 1.89 -5.64
CA TYR A 13 -5.61 2.62 -5.47
C TYR A 13 -6.82 1.68 -5.29
N LEU A 14 -6.80 0.49 -5.91
CA LEU A 14 -7.85 -0.52 -5.73
C LEU A 14 -7.71 -1.25 -4.39
N LEU A 15 -6.48 -1.49 -3.94
CA LEU A 15 -6.21 -2.03 -2.61
C LEU A 15 -6.70 -1.07 -1.52
N PHE A 16 -6.36 0.22 -1.64
CA PHE A 16 -6.84 1.26 -0.73
C PHE A 16 -8.35 1.36 -0.74
N GLY A 17 -8.99 1.39 -1.91
CA GLY A 17 -10.46 1.35 -1.99
C GLY A 17 -11.06 0.08 -1.37
N PHE A 18 -10.38 -1.07 -1.44
CA PHE A 18 -10.84 -2.29 -0.77
C PHE A 18 -10.76 -2.17 0.76
N PHE A 19 -9.68 -1.62 1.30
CA PHE A 19 -9.51 -1.42 2.74
C PHE A 19 -10.37 -0.29 3.32
N GLU A 20 -10.61 0.79 2.56
CA GLU A 20 -11.48 1.90 2.99
C GLU A 20 -12.91 1.43 3.22
N ASN A 21 -13.42 0.56 2.35
CA ASN A 21 -14.76 -0.02 2.50
C ASN A 21 -14.83 -1.09 3.59
N HIS A 22 -13.69 -1.66 3.98
CA HIS A 22 -13.57 -2.79 4.90
C HIS A 22 -12.30 -2.66 5.75
N ASP A 23 -12.42 -2.14 6.99
CA ASP A 23 -11.31 -2.14 7.95
C ASP A 23 -11.10 -3.57 8.50
N ILE A 24 -10.48 -4.42 7.67
CA ILE A 24 -10.36 -5.87 7.87
C ILE A 24 -8.94 -6.36 7.63
N ARG A 25 -8.68 -7.56 8.14
CA ARG A 25 -7.45 -8.33 7.86
C ARG A 25 -7.68 -9.26 6.68
N VAL A 26 -6.89 -9.12 5.62
CA VAL A 26 -7.01 -9.96 4.41
C VAL A 26 -5.70 -10.49 3.90
N THR A 27 -5.72 -11.73 3.41
CA THR A 27 -4.56 -12.31 2.73
C THR A 27 -4.49 -11.83 1.28
N PRO A 28 -3.30 -11.86 0.65
CA PRO A 28 -3.13 -11.47 -0.75
C PRO A 28 -4.05 -12.23 -1.72
N LYS A 29 -4.42 -13.48 -1.39
CA LYS A 29 -5.33 -14.27 -2.22
C LYS A 29 -6.74 -13.66 -2.23
N VAL A 30 -7.28 -13.37 -1.05
CA VAL A 30 -8.65 -12.89 -0.89
C VAL A 30 -8.82 -11.55 -1.59
N VAL A 31 -7.93 -10.59 -1.35
CA VAL A 31 -8.07 -9.28 -1.98
C VAL A 31 -7.88 -9.35 -3.50
N ALA A 32 -6.91 -10.14 -3.99
CA ALA A 32 -6.67 -10.36 -5.41
C ALA A 32 -7.92 -10.87 -6.15
N ASP A 33 -8.60 -11.86 -5.56
CA ASP A 33 -9.82 -12.47 -6.11
C ASP A 33 -10.97 -11.44 -6.20
N ASN A 34 -10.97 -10.38 -5.37
CA ASN A 34 -12.02 -9.35 -5.33
C ASN A 34 -11.71 -8.11 -6.19
N ILE A 35 -10.44 -7.79 -6.44
CA ILE A 35 -10.04 -6.63 -7.26
C ILE A 35 -9.68 -7.00 -8.71
N GLY A 36 -9.73 -8.29 -9.06
CA GLY A 36 -9.49 -8.78 -10.43
C GLY A 36 -8.01 -8.82 -10.83
N TYR A 37 -7.09 -8.94 -9.87
CA TYR A 37 -5.65 -9.03 -10.12
C TYR A 37 -5.08 -10.40 -9.75
N GLY A 38 -3.93 -10.75 -10.30
CA GLY A 38 -3.23 -11.99 -9.94
C GLY A 38 -2.64 -11.92 -8.52
N ARG A 39 -2.75 -13.01 -7.75
CA ARG A 39 -2.22 -13.13 -6.37
C ARG A 39 -0.76 -12.71 -6.24
N ASN A 40 0.11 -13.12 -7.16
CA ASN A 40 1.55 -12.84 -7.07
C ASN A 40 1.86 -11.34 -7.18
N TYR A 41 1.24 -10.66 -8.16
CA TYR A 41 1.41 -9.23 -8.34
C TYR A 41 0.77 -8.43 -7.18
N THR A 42 -0.42 -8.85 -6.74
CA THR A 42 -1.09 -8.27 -5.57
C THR A 42 -0.23 -8.39 -4.31
N GLY A 43 0.37 -9.55 -4.08
CA GLY A 43 1.30 -9.75 -2.96
C GLY A 43 2.57 -8.90 -3.06
N LYS A 44 3.09 -8.64 -4.27
CA LYS A 44 4.23 -7.70 -4.46
C LYS A 44 3.83 -6.29 -4.01
N ARG A 45 2.63 -5.84 -4.37
CA ARG A 45 2.15 -4.50 -4.03
C ARG A 45 1.79 -4.34 -2.54
N LEU A 46 1.15 -5.34 -1.95
CA LEU A 46 0.92 -5.36 -0.50
C LEU A 46 2.23 -5.29 0.31
N ARG A 47 3.30 -5.93 -0.18
CA ARG A 47 4.63 -5.79 0.43
C ARG A 47 5.18 -4.38 0.29
N ALA A 48 5.15 -3.79 -0.91
CA ALA A 48 5.61 -2.41 -1.10
C ALA A 48 4.88 -1.41 -0.20
N LEU A 49 3.55 -1.54 -0.08
CA LEU A 49 2.75 -0.68 0.82
C LEU A 49 3.04 -0.94 2.30
N ARG A 50 3.37 -2.18 2.69
CA ARG A 50 3.85 -2.51 4.03
C ARG A 50 5.22 -1.90 4.31
N ASP A 51 6.13 -2.00 3.35
CA ASP A 51 7.50 -1.49 3.47
C ASP A 51 7.50 0.05 3.58
N ALA A 52 6.55 0.71 2.92
CA ALA A 52 6.23 2.14 3.09
C ALA A 52 5.51 2.49 4.41
N GLY A 53 5.21 1.50 5.26
CA GLY A 53 4.51 1.70 6.54
C GLY A 53 3.00 1.94 6.43
N LEU A 54 2.40 1.90 5.24
CA LEU A 54 0.96 2.12 5.02
C LEU A 54 0.11 0.89 5.36
N LEU A 55 0.72 -0.30 5.40
CA LEU A 55 0.10 -1.55 5.83
C LEU A 55 0.95 -2.24 6.88
N VAL A 56 0.30 -3.06 7.71
CA VAL A 56 0.99 -4.03 8.58
C VAL A 56 0.70 -5.45 8.09
N GLN A 57 1.67 -6.35 8.28
CA GLN A 57 1.49 -7.78 7.98
C GLN A 57 1.52 -8.58 9.28
N HIS A 58 0.51 -9.42 9.46
CA HIS A 58 0.37 -10.33 10.60
C HIS A 58 1.06 -11.67 10.35
N GLU A 59 1.29 -12.46 11.40
CA GLU A 59 1.98 -13.76 11.34
C GLU A 59 1.35 -14.75 10.36
N ASN A 60 0.02 -14.70 10.20
CA ASN A 60 -0.73 -15.53 9.26
C ASN A 60 -0.63 -15.05 7.78
N GLY A 61 0.18 -14.03 7.52
CA GLY A 61 0.35 -13.42 6.20
C GLY A 61 -0.81 -12.53 5.75
N ALA A 62 -1.76 -12.20 6.64
CA ALA A 62 -2.79 -11.22 6.36
C ALA A 62 -2.24 -9.80 6.51
N TYR A 63 -2.81 -8.88 5.73
CA TYR A 63 -2.50 -7.46 5.72
C TYR A 63 -3.68 -6.66 6.28
N GLU A 64 -3.37 -5.55 6.92
CA GLU A 64 -4.31 -4.59 7.52
C GLU A 64 -3.75 -3.18 7.35
N LEU A 65 -4.61 -2.16 7.38
CA LEU A 65 -4.17 -0.77 7.46
C LEU A 65 -3.36 -0.55 8.74
N SER A 66 -2.23 0.14 8.61
CA SER A 66 -1.56 0.77 9.75
C SER A 66 -2.29 2.04 10.16
N ASP A 67 -1.87 2.67 11.26
CA ASP A 67 -2.38 3.99 11.63
C ASP A 67 -2.06 5.04 10.55
N LEU A 68 -0.83 5.03 10.02
CA LEU A 68 -0.42 5.87 8.89
C LEU A 68 -1.26 5.61 7.62
N GLY A 69 -1.60 4.35 7.36
CA GLY A 69 -2.48 3.99 6.25
C GLY A 69 -3.90 4.55 6.40
N ARG A 70 -4.40 4.65 7.63
CA ARG A 70 -5.71 5.27 7.93
C ARG A 70 -5.65 6.78 7.74
N GLU A 71 -4.58 7.43 8.21
CA GLU A 71 -4.34 8.87 7.97
C GLU A 71 -4.24 9.18 6.47
N PHE A 72 -3.55 8.33 5.71
CA PHE A 72 -3.49 8.44 4.25
C PHE A 72 -4.88 8.41 3.61
N LEU A 73 -5.72 7.45 3.99
CA LEU A 73 -7.09 7.33 3.45
C LEU A 73 -8.01 8.47 3.90
N ALA A 74 -7.82 8.99 5.10
CA ALA A 74 -8.53 10.17 5.60
C ALA A 74 -8.15 11.46 4.84
N GLY A 75 -7.03 11.44 4.09
CA GLY A 75 -6.49 12.59 3.40
C GLY A 75 -5.65 13.51 4.30
N ASP A 76 -5.21 13.00 5.44
CA ASP A 76 -4.41 13.75 6.43
C ASP A 76 -2.93 13.85 6.02
N LEU A 77 -2.47 13.01 5.10
CA LEU A 77 -1.12 13.08 4.53
C LEU A 77 -1.10 13.89 3.23
N THR A 78 -0.12 14.79 3.11
CA THR A 78 0.19 15.47 1.86
C THR A 78 0.80 14.51 0.84
N ARG A 79 0.77 14.90 -0.44
CA ARG A 79 1.40 14.10 -1.49
C ARG A 79 2.90 13.94 -1.25
N GLU A 80 3.58 15.01 -0.87
CA GLU A 80 5.02 15.03 -0.64
C GLU A 80 5.43 14.08 0.48
N GLU A 81 4.62 13.99 1.54
CA GLU A 81 4.80 13.01 2.62
C GLU A 81 4.68 11.57 2.10
N VAL A 82 3.66 11.27 1.30
CA VAL A 82 3.48 9.92 0.73
C VAL A 82 4.58 9.58 -0.29
N GLU A 83 5.06 10.56 -1.05
CA GLU A 83 6.20 10.37 -1.95
C GLU A 83 7.50 10.09 -1.18
N ALA A 84 7.65 10.58 0.04
CA ALA A 84 8.82 10.30 0.89
C ALA A 84 8.81 8.87 1.45
N LEU A 85 7.65 8.19 1.47
CA LEU A 85 7.50 6.80 1.90
C LEU A 85 7.86 5.77 0.81
N ASP A 86 8.34 6.22 -0.35
CA ASP A 86 8.70 5.33 -1.46
C ASP A 86 9.75 4.30 -0.99
N PRO A 87 9.41 3.01 -0.91
CA PRO A 87 10.31 2.00 -0.36
C PRO A 87 11.55 1.77 -1.22
N ASP A 88 11.55 2.24 -2.47
CA ASP A 88 12.68 2.12 -3.40
C ASP A 88 13.57 3.39 -3.42
N LYS A 89 13.27 4.44 -2.62
CA LYS A 89 14.03 5.72 -2.63
C LYS A 89 15.37 5.67 -1.88
N ASP A 90 15.47 4.87 -0.82
CA ASP A 90 16.66 4.85 0.03
C ASP A 90 17.81 4.01 -0.56
N ASP A 91 17.53 3.12 -1.51
CA ASP A 91 18.55 2.35 -2.24
C ASP A 91 19.43 3.22 -3.18
N ALA A 92 19.11 4.50 -3.36
CA ALA A 92 19.81 5.40 -4.26
C ALA A 92 20.95 6.21 -3.61
N ASN A 93 21.21 6.04 -2.30
CA ASN A 93 22.11 6.92 -1.54
C ASN A 93 23.24 6.20 -0.75
N ASP A 94 23.47 4.90 -0.98
CA ASP A 94 24.53 4.11 -0.30
C ASP A 94 25.79 3.89 -1.17
N ASP A 95 25.99 4.72 -2.20
CA ASP A 95 27.20 4.78 -3.03
C ASP A 95 27.92 6.15 -2.84
N GLU A 96 28.44 6.43 -1.64
CA GLU A 96 29.50 7.45 -1.43
C GLU A 96 30.63 6.96 -0.52
#